data_AF-A0A924W1Q8-F1
#
_entry.id   AF-A0A924W1Q8-F1
#
_cell.length_a   1.000
_cell.length_b   1.000
_cell.length_c   1.000
_cell.angle_alpha   90.00
_cell.angle_beta   90.00
_cell.angle_gamma   90.00
#
_symmetry.space_group_name_H-M   'P 1'
#
loop_
_entity.id
_entity.type
_entity.pdbx_description
1 polymer ?
#
loop_
_entity_poly.entity_id
_entity_poly.type
_entity_poly.pdbx_seq_one_letter_code
_entity_poly.pdbx_strand_id
1 'polypeptide(L)'
;MDPIPSPTITADEVVRTFKCGHMAEMRPVLAQFVLCHQHTIRAIARQRLFATSRSICDSDELLATVLRRLDSFVERGSFAPASGDEVWALVNTVAQNTAISKVRLTERTRAMVKEDGVYATMLLERFNRCQNDEGASSLVTRLTLLILSDTDRQIFSLRLRGTTHKVTAQLLGLTETAVRKRWSDTMAYLQAHVKEWEDTSW
;
A
#
# COMPACT_ATOMS: atom_id res chain seq x y z
N MET A 1 -24.38 31.87 3.14
CA MET A 1 -24.32 31.10 1.88
C MET A 1 -24.60 29.67 2.26
N ASP A 2 -25.81 29.19 1.97
CA ASP A 2 -26.13 27.79 2.19
C ASP A 2 -25.35 26.94 1.18
N PRO A 3 -24.72 25.83 1.61
CA PRO A 3 -24.00 24.96 0.70
C PRO A 3 -24.97 24.38 -0.33
N ILE A 4 -24.71 24.62 -1.61
CA ILE A 4 -25.43 23.99 -2.71
C ILE A 4 -25.30 22.47 -2.50
N PRO A 5 -26.41 21.72 -2.39
CA PRO A 5 -26.33 20.27 -2.27
C PRO A 5 -25.64 19.74 -3.51
N SER A 6 -24.42 19.21 -3.33
CA SER A 6 -23.70 18.58 -4.43
C SER A 6 -24.51 17.38 -4.91
N PRO A 7 -24.67 17.18 -6.23
CA PRO A 7 -25.42 16.05 -6.76
C PRO A 7 -24.84 14.75 -6.21
N THR A 8 -25.69 13.94 -5.57
CA THR A 8 -25.29 12.66 -4.99
C THR A 8 -25.23 11.63 -6.11
N ILE A 9 -24.02 11.28 -6.55
CA ILE A 9 -23.84 10.21 -7.52
C ILE A 9 -24.23 8.88 -6.89
N THR A 10 -25.11 8.15 -7.58
CA THR A 10 -25.59 6.83 -7.15
C THR A 10 -24.78 5.71 -7.82
N ALA A 11 -24.81 4.51 -7.26
CA ALA A 11 -24.15 3.36 -7.87
C ALA A 11 -24.77 3.00 -9.25
N ASP A 12 -26.07 3.21 -9.42
CA ASP A 12 -26.75 2.98 -10.70
C ASP A 12 -26.31 3.98 -11.77
N GLU A 13 -25.95 5.20 -11.38
CA GLU A 13 -25.38 6.19 -12.27
C GLU A 13 -23.98 5.79 -12.75
N VAL A 14 -23.14 5.26 -11.83
CA VAL A 14 -21.84 4.66 -12.17
C VAL A 14 -21.99 3.54 -13.21
N VAL A 15 -22.96 2.64 -13.01
CA VAL A 15 -23.25 1.53 -13.96
C VAL A 15 -23.77 2.05 -15.30
N ARG A 16 -24.63 3.07 -15.28
CA ARG A 16 -25.17 3.69 -16.50
C ARG A 16 -24.05 4.30 -17.34
N THR A 17 -23.16 5.08 -16.71
CA THR A 17 -22.00 5.69 -17.38
C THR A 17 -21.10 4.63 -18.00
N PHE A 18 -20.85 3.52 -17.29
CA PHE A 18 -20.10 2.39 -17.83
C PHE A 18 -20.79 1.78 -19.07
N LYS A 19 -22.09 1.49 -18.99
CA LYS A 19 -22.87 0.88 -20.08
C LYS A 19 -23.00 1.76 -21.33
N CYS A 20 -22.97 3.09 -21.17
CA CYS A 20 -22.94 4.03 -22.29
C CYS A 20 -21.59 4.06 -23.03
N GLY A 21 -20.56 3.38 -22.53
CA GLY A 21 -19.26 3.28 -23.19
C GLY A 21 -18.39 4.53 -23.07
N HIS A 22 -18.78 5.50 -22.22
CA HIS A 22 -18.03 6.74 -22.01
C HIS A 22 -16.87 6.53 -21.03
N MET A 23 -15.86 5.77 -21.43
CA MET A 23 -14.69 5.49 -20.57
C MET A 23 -13.96 6.75 -20.09
N ALA A 24 -13.98 7.82 -20.89
CA ALA A 24 -13.42 9.12 -20.52
C ALA A 24 -14.16 9.78 -19.33
N GLU A 25 -15.46 9.52 -19.19
CA GLU A 25 -16.32 10.05 -18.12
C GLU A 25 -16.39 9.10 -16.91
N MET A 26 -15.96 7.85 -17.07
CA MET A 26 -16.04 6.83 -16.03
C MET A 26 -15.21 7.18 -14.79
N ARG A 27 -13.97 7.65 -14.99
CA ARG A 27 -13.05 8.02 -13.91
C ARG A 27 -13.60 9.16 -13.03
N PRO A 28 -14.04 10.31 -13.57
CA PRO A 28 -14.61 11.38 -12.74
C PRO A 28 -15.91 10.97 -12.05
N VAL A 29 -16.79 10.21 -12.71
CA VAL A 29 -18.04 9.72 -12.10
C VAL A 29 -17.76 8.78 -10.93
N LEU A 30 -16.81 7.84 -11.09
CA LEU A 30 -16.42 6.92 -10.03
C LEU A 30 -15.73 7.66 -8.86
N ALA A 31 -14.88 8.64 -9.15
CA ALA A 31 -14.26 9.47 -8.13
C ALA A 31 -15.31 10.25 -7.32
N GLN A 32 -16.29 10.86 -8.00
CA GLN A 32 -17.38 11.58 -7.36
C GLN A 32 -18.26 10.66 -6.51
N PHE A 33 -18.60 9.47 -7.01
CA PHE A 33 -19.29 8.44 -6.23
C PHE A 33 -18.55 8.14 -4.92
N VAL A 34 -17.24 7.85 -4.99
CA VAL A 34 -16.44 7.53 -3.81
C VAL A 34 -16.38 8.72 -2.83
N LEU A 35 -16.28 9.96 -3.33
CA LEU A 35 -16.28 11.16 -2.49
C LEU A 35 -17.64 11.41 -1.83
N CYS A 36 -18.76 11.22 -2.54
CA CYS A 36 -20.11 11.31 -1.98
C CYS A 36 -20.32 10.27 -0.86
N HIS A 37 -19.73 9.09 -1.00
CA HIS A 37 -19.90 7.97 -0.08
C HIS A 37 -18.73 7.77 0.89
N GLN A 38 -17.85 8.76 1.02
CA GLN A 38 -16.61 8.67 1.78
C GLN A 38 -16.80 8.25 3.25
N HIS A 39 -17.89 8.67 3.90
CA HIS A 39 -18.18 8.33 5.28
C HIS A 39 -18.46 6.83 5.45
N THR A 40 -19.25 6.26 4.55
CA THR A 40 -19.57 4.83 4.51
C THR A 40 -18.31 4.01 4.26
N ILE A 41 -17.49 4.42 3.28
CA ILE A 41 -16.24 3.75 2.92
C ILE A 41 -15.26 3.74 4.11
N ARG A 42 -15.12 4.88 4.79
CA ARG A 42 -14.30 4.97 6.02
C ARG A 42 -14.87 4.09 7.14
N ALA A 43 -16.18 4.01 7.29
CA ALA A 43 -16.81 3.15 8.30
C ALA A 43 -16.52 1.66 8.03
N ILE A 44 -16.64 1.20 6.78
CA ILE A 44 -16.32 -0.17 6.36
C ILE A 44 -14.87 -0.51 6.67
N ALA A 45 -13.94 0.39 6.32
CA ALA A 45 -12.53 0.20 6.62
C ALA A 45 -12.29 0.07 8.13
N ARG A 46 -12.86 0.97 8.95
CA ARG A 46 -12.71 0.98 10.41
C ARG A 46 -13.25 -0.29 11.08
N GLN A 47 -14.28 -0.93 10.52
CA GLN A 47 -14.80 -2.20 11.05
C GLN A 47 -13.79 -3.34 10.97
N ARG A 48 -12.83 -3.28 10.04
CA ARG A 48 -11.75 -4.28 9.91
C ARG A 48 -10.52 -3.97 10.76
N LEU A 49 -10.48 -2.81 11.41
CA LEU A 49 -9.38 -2.39 12.26
C LEU A 49 -9.67 -2.74 13.73
N PHE A 50 -8.72 -3.44 14.38
CA PHE A 50 -8.71 -3.61 15.83
C PHE A 50 -8.60 -2.25 16.53
N ALA A 51 -9.08 -2.17 17.78
CA ALA A 51 -9.13 -0.91 18.53
C ALA A 51 -7.77 -0.17 18.60
N THR A 52 -6.67 -0.92 18.73
CA THR A 52 -5.29 -0.40 18.76
C THR A 52 -4.75 0.06 17.40
N SER A 53 -5.35 -0.38 16.28
CA SER A 53 -4.94 -0.03 14.92
C SER A 53 -5.75 1.13 14.33
N ARG A 54 -6.88 1.50 14.96
CA ARG A 54 -7.76 2.59 14.48
C ARG A 54 -7.10 3.96 14.49
N SER A 55 -6.17 4.23 15.41
CA SER A 55 -5.45 5.51 15.47
C SER A 55 -4.35 5.62 14.42
N ILE A 56 -3.97 4.51 13.80
CA ILE A 56 -2.83 4.44 12.87
C ILE A 56 -3.28 4.57 11.43
N CYS A 57 -4.52 4.16 11.14
CA CYS A 57 -5.08 4.28 9.82
C CYS A 57 -5.71 5.67 9.67
N ASP A 58 -4.93 6.60 9.14
CA ASP A 58 -5.47 7.88 8.69
C ASP A 58 -6.58 7.59 7.66
N SER A 59 -7.79 8.01 8.00
CA SER A 59 -8.97 7.73 7.19
C SER A 59 -8.93 8.42 5.83
N ASP A 60 -8.11 9.45 5.67
CA ASP A 60 -7.94 10.16 4.41
C ASP A 60 -6.94 9.44 3.50
N GLU A 61 -5.86 8.90 4.06
CA GLU A 61 -4.92 8.08 3.30
C GLU A 61 -5.59 6.81 2.76
N LEU A 62 -6.45 6.18 3.58
CA LEU A 62 -7.21 5.02 3.14
C LEU A 62 -8.16 5.37 2.00
N LEU A 63 -8.92 6.45 2.12
CA LEU A 63 -9.84 6.88 1.07
C LEU A 63 -9.08 7.19 -0.23
N ALA A 64 -7.95 7.89 -0.14
CA ALA A 64 -7.10 8.18 -1.29
C ALA A 64 -6.57 6.89 -1.96
N THR A 65 -6.22 5.87 -1.17
CA THR A 65 -5.78 4.57 -1.68
C THR A 65 -6.93 3.81 -2.36
N VAL A 66 -8.13 3.87 -1.79
CA VAL A 66 -9.34 3.28 -2.41
C VAL A 66 -9.64 3.94 -3.75
N LEU A 67 -9.63 5.28 -3.80
CA LEU A 67 -9.81 6.05 -5.04
C LEU A 67 -8.81 5.62 -6.12
N ARG A 68 -7.51 5.60 -5.80
CA ARG A 68 -6.48 5.20 -6.76
C ARG A 68 -6.65 3.77 -7.27
N ARG A 69 -7.00 2.82 -6.40
CA ARG A 69 -7.19 1.42 -6.81
C ARG A 69 -8.39 1.26 -7.73
N LEU A 70 -9.50 1.95 -7.43
CA LEU A 70 -10.68 1.98 -8.29
C LEU A 70 -10.38 2.63 -9.64
N ASP A 71 -9.64 3.75 -9.63
CA ASP A 71 -9.16 4.43 -10.83
C ASP A 71 -8.31 3.50 -11.73
N SER A 72 -7.36 2.76 -11.13
CA SER A 72 -6.56 1.78 -11.85
C SER A 72 -7.38 0.63 -12.45
N PHE A 73 -8.49 0.22 -11.83
CA PHE A 73 -9.36 -0.80 -12.43
C PHE A 73 -10.04 -0.28 -13.71
N VAL A 74 -10.45 0.99 -13.72
CA VAL A 74 -11.03 1.65 -14.89
C VAL A 74 -9.99 1.83 -15.99
N GLU A 75 -8.81 2.35 -15.64
CA GLU A 75 -7.69 2.55 -16.58
C GLU A 75 -7.28 1.25 -17.29
N ARG A 76 -7.27 0.13 -16.56
CA ARG A 76 -6.92 -1.20 -17.10
C ARG A 76 -8.07 -1.91 -17.82
N GLY A 77 -9.26 -1.30 -17.91
CA GLY A 77 -10.45 -1.91 -18.52
C GLY A 77 -11.02 -3.11 -17.74
N SER A 78 -10.63 -3.24 -16.46
CA SER A 78 -11.05 -4.35 -15.58
C SER A 78 -12.26 -4.01 -14.69
N PHE A 79 -12.72 -2.77 -14.74
CA PHE A 79 -13.95 -2.32 -14.09
C PHE A 79 -15.14 -2.61 -15.00
N ALA A 80 -15.97 -3.61 -14.66
CA ALA A 80 -17.12 -4.01 -15.47
C ALA A 80 -18.35 -4.39 -14.62
N PRO A 81 -18.95 -3.43 -13.88
CA PRO A 81 -20.10 -3.72 -13.03
C PRO A 81 -21.38 -3.91 -13.85
N ALA A 82 -22.15 -4.96 -13.53
CA ALA A 82 -23.46 -5.21 -14.10
C ALA A 82 -24.60 -4.47 -13.37
N SER A 83 -24.41 -4.19 -12.08
CA SER A 83 -25.41 -3.60 -11.17
C SER A 83 -24.77 -2.67 -10.13
N GLY A 84 -25.58 -1.81 -9.51
CA GLY A 84 -25.12 -0.91 -8.44
C GLY A 84 -24.58 -1.69 -7.22
N ASP A 85 -25.13 -2.87 -6.94
CA ASP A 85 -24.66 -3.75 -5.89
C ASP A 85 -23.23 -4.26 -6.16
N GLU A 86 -22.88 -4.53 -7.41
CA GLU A 86 -21.52 -4.93 -7.79
C GLU A 86 -20.51 -3.77 -7.63
N VAL A 87 -20.93 -2.53 -7.89
CA VAL A 87 -20.09 -1.35 -7.60
C VAL A 87 -19.78 -1.30 -6.12
N TRP A 88 -20.80 -1.41 -5.26
CA TRP A 88 -20.61 -1.42 -3.82
C TRP A 88 -19.78 -2.60 -3.33
N ALA A 89 -20.01 -3.80 -3.88
CA ALA A 89 -19.23 -4.98 -3.54
C ALA A 89 -17.73 -4.78 -3.85
N LEU A 90 -17.40 -4.19 -4.99
CA LEU A 90 -16.03 -3.85 -5.36
C LEU A 90 -15.45 -2.80 -4.41
N VAL A 91 -16.14 -1.68 -4.18
CA VAL A 91 -15.69 -0.63 -3.26
C VAL A 91 -15.45 -1.18 -1.85
N ASN A 92 -16.37 -2.01 -1.33
CA ASN A 92 -16.24 -2.66 -0.05
C ASN A 92 -15.01 -3.55 0.01
N THR A 93 -14.81 -4.37 -1.02
CA THR A 93 -13.66 -5.28 -1.12
C THR A 93 -12.34 -4.51 -1.14
N VAL A 94 -12.26 -3.44 -1.95
CA VAL A 94 -11.07 -2.59 -2.04
C VAL A 94 -10.80 -1.89 -0.71
N ALA A 95 -11.81 -1.33 -0.06
CA ALA A 95 -11.68 -0.66 1.24
C ALA A 95 -11.20 -1.63 2.33
N GLN A 96 -11.80 -2.81 2.43
CA GLN A 96 -11.41 -3.84 3.41
C GLN A 96 -9.98 -4.34 3.17
N ASN A 97 -9.63 -4.66 1.92
CA ASN A 97 -8.29 -5.12 1.59
C ASN A 97 -7.24 -4.04 1.86
N THR A 98 -7.57 -2.78 1.60
CA THR A 98 -6.69 -1.64 1.89
C THR A 98 -6.45 -1.52 3.39
N ALA A 99 -7.52 -1.60 4.20
CA ALA A 99 -7.41 -1.57 5.67
C ALA A 99 -6.53 -2.72 6.19
N ILE A 100 -6.76 -3.95 5.72
CA ILE A 100 -5.99 -5.14 6.14
C ILE A 100 -4.52 -5.00 5.74
N SER A 101 -4.24 -4.58 4.50
CA SER A 101 -2.87 -4.37 4.02
C SER A 101 -2.15 -3.32 4.84
N LYS A 102 -2.82 -2.21 5.21
CA LYS A 102 -2.25 -1.17 6.06
C LYS A 102 -1.92 -1.69 7.46
N VAL A 103 -2.83 -2.41 8.12
CA VAL A 103 -2.53 -3.03 9.42
C VAL A 103 -1.34 -3.97 9.34
N ARG A 104 -1.31 -4.84 8.32
CA ARG A 104 -0.20 -5.78 8.13
C ARG A 104 1.12 -5.06 7.89
N LEU A 105 1.11 -3.98 7.12
CA LEU A 105 2.30 -3.16 6.88
C LEU A 105 2.76 -2.52 8.18
N THR A 106 1.87 -1.84 8.91
CA THR A 106 2.18 -1.21 10.21
C THR A 106 2.75 -2.21 11.22
N GLU A 107 2.15 -3.37 11.39
CA GLU A 107 2.62 -4.37 12.35
C GLU A 107 3.99 -4.93 11.93
N ARG A 108 4.19 -5.17 10.62
CA ARG A 108 5.49 -5.57 10.09
C ARG A 108 6.54 -4.50 10.34
N THR A 109 6.21 -3.25 10.09
CA THR A 109 7.07 -2.10 10.33
C THR A 109 7.44 -1.98 11.81
N ARG A 110 6.47 -2.11 12.72
CA ARG A 110 6.73 -2.08 14.17
C ARG A 110 7.67 -3.19 14.61
N ALA A 111 7.44 -4.40 14.12
CA ALA A 111 8.31 -5.54 14.41
C ALA A 111 9.74 -5.28 13.90
N MET A 112 9.88 -4.76 12.68
CA MET A 112 11.19 -4.40 12.12
C MET A 112 11.86 -3.27 12.91
N VAL A 113 11.15 -2.20 13.29
CA VAL A 113 11.72 -1.10 14.08
C VAL A 113 12.21 -1.58 15.45
N LYS A 114 11.45 -2.48 16.10
CA LYS A 114 11.86 -3.06 17.38
C LYS A 114 13.13 -3.91 17.27
N GLU A 115 13.32 -4.62 16.16
CA GLU A 115 14.45 -5.53 15.97
C GLU A 115 15.68 -4.88 15.31
N ASP A 116 15.46 -3.97 14.35
CA ASP A 116 16.49 -3.42 13.45
C ASP A 116 16.74 -1.92 13.63
N GLY A 117 15.95 -1.23 14.46
CA GLY A 117 16.13 0.18 14.80
C GLY A 117 16.11 1.13 13.59
N VAL A 118 17.22 1.85 13.39
CA VAL A 118 17.32 2.97 12.43
C VAL A 118 17.10 2.52 10.98
N TYR A 119 17.55 1.32 10.60
CA TYR A 119 17.43 0.84 9.22
C TYR A 119 15.99 0.54 8.80
N ALA A 120 15.17 0.02 9.72
CA ALA A 120 13.75 -0.20 9.47
C ALA A 120 13.00 1.12 9.29
N THR A 121 13.39 2.16 10.04
CA THR A 121 12.82 3.51 9.93
C THR A 121 13.13 4.11 8.55
N MET A 122 14.37 4.01 8.09
CA MET A 122 14.77 4.47 6.76
C MET A 122 13.96 3.78 5.63
N LEU A 123 13.83 2.45 5.67
CA LEU A 123 13.04 1.73 4.65
C LEU A 123 11.57 2.15 4.68
N LEU A 124 11.00 2.32 5.86
CA LEU A 124 9.61 2.76 6.04
C LEU A 124 9.37 4.13 5.41
N GLU A 125 10.22 5.12 5.71
CA GLU A 125 10.10 6.46 5.16
C GLU A 125 10.09 6.45 3.63
N ARG A 126 10.92 5.59 3.02
CA ARG A 126 10.97 5.42 1.56
C ARG A 126 9.71 4.77 1.01
N PHE A 127 9.19 3.73 1.67
CA PHE A 127 7.92 3.13 1.27
C PHE A 127 6.75 4.10 1.38
N ASN A 128 6.73 4.95 2.41
CA ASN A 128 5.69 5.97 2.58
C ASN A 128 5.74 7.08 1.52
N ARG A 129 6.90 7.31 0.88
CA ARG A 129 7.03 8.23 -0.26
C ARG A 129 6.54 7.62 -1.58
N CYS A 130 6.36 6.30 -1.64
CA CYS A 130 5.80 5.66 -2.83
C CYS A 130 4.30 6.01 -2.96
N GLN A 131 3.90 6.52 -4.13
CA GLN A 131 2.50 6.91 -4.38
C GLN A 131 1.53 5.73 -4.44
N ASN A 132 2.03 4.55 -4.80
CA ASN A 132 1.26 3.33 -4.99
C ASN A 132 2.13 2.06 -4.79
N ASP A 133 1.47 0.90 -4.80
CA ASP A 133 2.09 -0.41 -4.60
C ASP A 133 3.12 -0.73 -5.70
N GLU A 134 2.94 -0.22 -6.92
CA GLU A 134 3.86 -0.42 -8.04
C GLU A 134 5.18 0.34 -7.86
N GLY A 135 5.10 1.58 -7.34
CA GLY A 135 6.27 2.36 -6.94
C GLY A 135 7.04 1.70 -5.82
N ALA A 136 6.32 1.16 -4.82
CA ALA A 136 6.94 0.39 -3.73
C ALA A 136 7.61 -0.89 -4.26
N SER A 137 6.95 -1.62 -5.16
CA SER A 137 7.52 -2.80 -5.81
C SER A 137 8.78 -2.45 -6.62
N SER A 138 8.74 -1.37 -7.39
CA SER A 138 9.88 -0.88 -8.17
C SER A 138 11.05 -0.43 -7.28
N LEU A 139 10.76 0.13 -6.10
CA LEU A 139 11.77 0.43 -5.09
C LEU A 139 12.40 -0.86 -4.54
N VAL A 140 11.60 -1.86 -4.14
CA VAL A 140 12.12 -3.16 -3.66
C VAL A 140 13.00 -3.82 -4.71
N THR A 141 12.58 -3.85 -5.97
CA THR A 141 13.37 -4.40 -7.08
C THR A 141 14.71 -3.69 -7.20
N ARG A 142 14.72 -2.36 -7.22
CA ARG A 142 15.96 -1.57 -7.29
C ARG A 142 16.90 -1.84 -6.12
N LEU A 143 16.40 -1.84 -4.89
CA LEU A 143 17.20 -2.16 -3.71
C LEU A 143 17.76 -3.58 -3.78
N THR A 144 16.96 -4.55 -4.23
CA THR A 144 17.39 -5.94 -4.36
C THR A 144 18.51 -6.10 -5.39
N LEU A 145 18.46 -5.36 -6.50
CA LEU A 145 19.49 -5.39 -7.54
C LEU A 145 20.84 -4.79 -7.10
N LEU A 146 20.84 -3.88 -6.11
CA LEU A 146 22.08 -3.37 -5.52
C LEU A 146 22.80 -4.40 -4.64
N ILE A 147 22.06 -5.33 -4.04
CA ILE A 147 22.63 -6.33 -3.14
C ILE A 147 23.30 -7.41 -3.97
N LEU A 148 24.64 -7.48 -3.97
CA LEU A 148 25.39 -8.39 -4.83
C LEU A 148 25.29 -9.87 -4.43
N SER A 149 25.29 -10.17 -3.13
CA SER A 149 25.23 -11.54 -2.63
C SER A 149 23.81 -12.10 -2.70
N ASP A 150 23.66 -13.29 -3.28
CA ASP A 150 22.38 -14.01 -3.31
C ASP A 150 21.81 -14.26 -1.92
N THR A 151 22.66 -14.62 -0.97
CA THR A 151 22.18 -14.87 0.39
C THR A 151 21.75 -13.56 1.07
N ASP A 152 22.42 -12.43 0.83
CA ASP A 152 21.96 -11.14 1.35
C ASP A 152 20.65 -10.70 0.70
N ARG A 153 20.46 -10.97 -0.61
CA ARG A 153 19.17 -10.77 -1.29
C ARG A 153 18.05 -11.61 -0.65
N GLN A 154 18.35 -12.86 -0.29
CA GLN A 154 17.40 -13.74 0.40
C GLN A 154 17.08 -13.24 1.81
N ILE A 155 18.10 -12.87 2.61
CA ILE A 155 17.93 -12.26 3.93
C ILE A 155 17.05 -11.01 3.80
N PHE A 156 17.35 -10.13 2.84
CA PHE A 156 16.62 -8.90 2.61
C PHE A 156 15.14 -9.16 2.27
N SER A 157 14.88 -10.06 1.32
CA SER A 157 13.51 -10.45 0.92
C SER A 157 12.71 -11.04 2.08
N LEU A 158 13.32 -11.94 2.87
CA LEU A 158 12.69 -12.55 4.05
C LEU A 158 12.38 -11.50 5.13
N ARG A 159 13.32 -10.59 5.40
CA ARG A 159 13.11 -9.48 6.34
C ARG A 159 11.98 -8.55 5.89
N LEU A 160 11.90 -8.20 4.61
CA LEU A 160 10.79 -7.39 4.08
C LEU A 160 9.42 -8.08 4.14
N ARG A 161 9.40 -9.42 4.25
CA ARG A 161 8.19 -10.21 4.50
C ARG A 161 7.85 -10.31 5.99
N GLY A 162 8.71 -9.81 6.87
CA GLY A 162 8.50 -9.73 8.32
C GLY A 162 9.01 -10.93 9.11
N THR A 163 9.86 -11.79 8.54
CA THR A 163 10.44 -12.91 9.30
C THR A 163 11.49 -12.39 10.28
N THR A 164 11.53 -12.90 11.51
CA THR A 164 12.57 -12.53 12.51
C THR A 164 13.95 -13.04 12.08
N HIS A 165 15.03 -12.45 12.61
CA HIS A 165 16.40 -12.93 12.35
C HIS A 165 16.57 -14.43 12.67
N LYS A 166 15.93 -14.89 13.75
CA LYS A 166 15.90 -16.30 14.16
C LYS A 166 15.27 -17.21 13.10
N VAL A 167 14.10 -16.82 12.57
CA VAL A 167 13.40 -17.60 11.53
C VAL A 167 14.19 -17.57 10.22
N THR A 168 14.72 -16.41 9.83
CA THR A 168 15.58 -16.28 8.64
C THR A 168 16.82 -17.16 8.74
N ALA A 169 17.45 -17.21 9.91
CA ALA A 169 18.61 -18.06 10.17
C ALA A 169 18.29 -19.55 9.99
N GLN A 170 17.15 -20.00 10.53
CA GLN A 170 16.68 -21.37 10.35
C GLN A 170 16.42 -21.72 8.88
N LEU A 171 15.76 -20.82 8.13
CA LEU A 171 15.44 -21.05 6.71
C LEU A 171 16.68 -21.11 5.81
N LEU A 172 17.73 -20.36 6.15
CA LEU A 172 18.94 -20.25 5.35
C LEU A 172 20.10 -21.14 5.84
N GLY A 173 19.90 -21.90 6.91
CA GLY A 173 20.97 -22.72 7.52
C GLY A 173 22.12 -21.87 8.09
N LEU A 174 21.82 -20.67 8.59
CA LEU A 174 22.78 -19.74 9.18
C LEU A 174 22.58 -19.63 10.69
N THR A 175 23.54 -19.01 11.38
CA THR A 175 23.34 -18.58 12.77
C THR A 175 22.56 -17.26 12.81
N GLU A 176 21.78 -17.03 13.86
CA GLU A 176 21.05 -15.77 14.05
C GLU A 176 22.00 -14.56 14.08
N THR A 177 23.18 -14.72 14.68
CA THR A 177 24.22 -13.69 14.72
C THR A 177 24.77 -13.35 13.34
N ALA A 178 24.99 -14.36 12.48
CA ALA A 178 25.41 -14.13 11.10
C ALA A 178 24.35 -13.37 10.30
N VAL A 179 23.07 -13.74 10.44
CA VAL A 179 21.97 -13.03 9.77
C VAL A 179 21.89 -11.57 10.21
N ARG A 180 21.96 -11.30 11.53
CA ARG A 180 21.94 -9.92 12.06
C ARG A 180 23.09 -9.08 11.50
N LYS A 181 24.31 -9.61 11.51
CA LYS A 181 25.49 -8.92 10.98
C LYS A 181 25.31 -8.61 9.49
N ARG A 182 24.94 -9.60 8.70
CA ARG A 182 24.74 -9.46 7.25
C ARG A 182 23.62 -8.48 6.90
N TRP A 183 22.52 -8.51 7.64
CA TRP A 183 21.45 -7.53 7.51
C TRP A 183 21.95 -6.11 7.79
N SER A 184 22.66 -5.90 8.90
CA SER A 184 23.23 -4.59 9.23
C SER A 184 24.20 -4.09 8.15
N ASP A 185 25.11 -4.95 7.70
CA ASP A 185 26.10 -4.61 6.67
C ASP A 185 25.40 -4.28 5.32
N THR A 186 24.39 -5.08 4.94
CA THR A 186 23.56 -4.84 3.75
C THR A 186 22.80 -3.51 3.86
N MET A 187 22.22 -3.21 5.02
CA MET A 187 21.45 -1.98 5.19
C MET A 187 22.32 -0.73 5.21
N ALA A 188 23.51 -0.80 5.82
CA ALA A 188 24.51 0.26 5.76
C ALA A 188 24.96 0.52 4.31
N TYR A 189 25.20 -0.55 3.55
CA TYR A 189 25.54 -0.46 2.13
C TYR A 189 24.43 0.22 1.31
N LEU A 190 23.18 -0.24 1.46
CA LEU A 190 22.04 0.35 0.76
C LEU A 190 21.83 1.82 1.14
N GLN A 191 21.98 2.18 2.42
CA GLN A 191 21.84 3.56 2.87
C GLN A 191 22.85 4.49 2.20
N ALA A 192 24.10 4.06 2.04
CA ALA A 192 25.13 4.84 1.36
C ALA A 192 24.79 5.07 -0.13
N HIS A 193 24.36 4.03 -0.84
CA HIS A 193 24.12 4.10 -2.29
C HIS A 193 22.78 4.75 -2.65
N VAL A 194 21.77 4.64 -1.79
CA VAL A 194 20.47 5.28 -2.06
C VAL A 194 20.54 6.79 -1.81
N LYS A 195 21.41 7.26 -0.91
CA LYS A 195 21.63 8.70 -0.71
C LYS A 195 22.07 9.39 -2.00
N GLU A 196 22.92 8.73 -2.79
CA GLU A 196 23.37 9.23 -4.09
C GLU A 196 22.20 9.37 -5.10
N TRP A 197 21.14 8.57 -4.98
CA TRP A 197 19.98 8.64 -5.88
C TRP A 197 19.06 9.83 -5.58
N GLU A 198 18.94 10.21 -4.31
CA GLU A 198 18.12 11.34 -3.90
C GLU A 198 18.76 12.67 -4.30
N ASP A 199 20.09 12.75 -4.27
CA ASP A 199 20.84 13.93 -4.68
C ASP A 199 20.89 14.11 -6.21
N THR A 200 20.56 13.06 -6.99
CA THR A 200 20.64 13.05 -8.46
C THR A 200 19.26 13.09 -9.15
N SER A 201 18.17 13.20 -8.38
CA SER A 201 16.81 13.26 -8.94
C SER A 201 16.35 14.72 -9.12
N TRP A 202 16.30 15.13 -10.38
CA TRP A 202 15.81 16.41 -10.93
C TRP A 202 14.31 16.60 -10.76
#